data_AF-A0A813M6F3-F1
#
_entry.id   AF-A0A813M6F3-F1
#
_cell.length_a   1.000
_cell.length_b   1.000
_cell.length_c   1.000
_cell.angle_alpha   90.00
_cell.angle_beta   90.00
_cell.angle_gamma   90.00
#
_symmetry.space_group_name_H-M   'P 1'
#
loop_
_entity.id
_entity.type
_entity.pdbx_description
1 polymer ?
#
loop_
_entity_poly.entity_id
_entity_poly.type
_entity_poly.pdbx_seq_one_letter_code
_entity_poly.pdbx_strand_id
1 'polypeptide(L)'
;MLSTLKQACRTSCVMCDLPTNSTLCETCESETREDFYLLLLTKLKDESDNYSDLQAKCFDIQDAIDYYSIPDTISTIFDQTIHVVDEQAVELLQQQTTISKDDVVPVEVAGDGDCLFHTIRIFYPTISMDELRARCICELCTHEQYYETIKTKMNFDLVDDESVQDHVLRILNNHQYTGVLTFAALSTIIQQPIESIYPSVNENDEYCKLLNTTFIP
;
A
#
# COMPACT_ATOMS: atom_id res chain seq x y z
N MET A 1 47.14 7.87 -30.35
CA MET A 1 45.69 7.57 -30.30
C MET A 1 45.47 6.54 -29.19
N LEU A 2 45.18 7.01 -27.98
CA LEU A 2 44.84 6.15 -26.85
C LEU A 2 43.31 6.05 -26.84
N SER A 3 42.77 4.88 -27.19
CA SER A 3 41.33 4.61 -27.08
C SER A 3 40.98 4.43 -25.60
N THR A 4 40.38 5.44 -25.00
CA THR A 4 39.66 5.32 -23.74
C THR A 4 38.45 4.43 -23.98
N LEU A 5 38.62 3.12 -23.77
CA LEU A 5 37.52 2.20 -23.54
C LEU A 5 36.81 2.71 -22.28
N LYS A 6 35.68 3.41 -22.47
CA LYS A 6 34.71 3.64 -21.39
C LYS A 6 34.32 2.25 -20.89
N GLN A 7 34.86 1.86 -19.76
CA GLN A 7 34.41 0.67 -19.04
C GLN A 7 32.95 0.94 -18.68
N ALA A 8 32.03 0.35 -19.45
CA ALA A 8 30.62 0.43 -19.16
C ALA A 8 30.43 -0.10 -17.74
N CYS A 9 29.96 0.76 -16.84
CA CYS A 9 29.55 0.35 -15.51
C CYS A 9 28.42 -0.66 -15.70
N ARG A 10 28.72 -1.96 -15.54
CA ARG A 10 27.68 -2.99 -15.59
C ARG A 10 26.86 -2.85 -14.33
N THR A 11 25.57 -2.56 -14.47
CA THR A 11 24.62 -2.63 -13.36
C THR A 11 24.18 -4.08 -13.21
N SER A 12 23.62 -4.40 -12.04
CA SER A 12 22.98 -5.69 -11.79
C SER A 12 21.46 -5.50 -11.73
N CYS A 13 20.73 -6.51 -12.16
CA CYS A 13 19.26 -6.52 -12.12
C CYS A 13 18.84 -6.51 -10.66
N VAL A 14 17.98 -5.57 -10.27
CA VAL A 14 17.59 -5.42 -8.86
C VAL A 14 16.81 -6.64 -8.34
N MET A 15 16.25 -7.45 -9.25
CA MET A 15 15.43 -8.63 -8.94
C MET A 15 16.18 -9.96 -8.98
N CYS A 16 17.39 -10.05 -9.54
CA CYS A 16 18.12 -11.34 -9.55
C CYS A 16 19.63 -11.20 -9.54
N ASP A 17 20.13 -9.98 -9.38
CA ASP A 17 21.54 -9.61 -9.32
C ASP A 17 22.34 -9.98 -10.59
N LEU A 18 21.66 -10.43 -11.66
CA LEU A 18 22.28 -10.74 -12.94
C LEU A 18 22.78 -9.46 -13.62
N PRO A 19 23.98 -9.46 -14.23
CA PRO A 19 24.49 -8.29 -14.94
C PRO A 19 23.54 -7.86 -16.07
N THR A 20 23.18 -6.58 -16.11
CA THR A 20 22.30 -5.98 -17.13
C THR A 20 22.72 -4.52 -17.39
N ASN A 21 22.10 -3.88 -18.39
CA ASN A 21 22.27 -2.45 -18.66
C ASN A 21 21.02 -1.62 -18.27
N SER A 22 20.04 -2.27 -17.65
CA SER A 22 18.74 -1.72 -17.21
C SER A 22 18.49 -2.06 -15.73
N THR A 23 17.40 -1.54 -15.15
CA THR A 23 17.01 -1.86 -13.77
C THR A 23 16.61 -3.34 -13.61
N LEU A 24 15.96 -3.90 -14.63
CA LEU A 24 15.54 -5.29 -14.71
C LEU A 24 16.28 -6.02 -15.84
N CYS A 25 16.56 -7.32 -15.70
CA CYS A 25 17.04 -8.14 -16.81
C CYS A 25 15.86 -8.64 -17.67
N GLU A 26 16.15 -9.10 -18.89
CA GLU A 26 15.13 -9.60 -19.84
C GLU A 26 14.20 -10.66 -19.22
N THR A 27 14.73 -11.55 -18.37
CA THR A 27 13.92 -12.55 -17.68
C THR A 27 12.91 -11.89 -16.73
N CYS A 28 13.37 -10.98 -15.87
CA CYS A 28 12.50 -10.30 -14.90
C CYS A 28 11.49 -9.36 -15.58
N GLU A 29 11.83 -8.79 -16.73
CA GLU A 29 10.90 -7.98 -17.55
C GLU A 29 9.77 -8.82 -18.17
N SER A 30 10.01 -10.12 -18.36
CA SER A 30 9.06 -11.06 -18.97
C SER A 30 8.12 -11.75 -17.97
N GLU A 31 8.35 -11.56 -16.67
CA GLU A 31 7.49 -12.10 -15.61
C GLU A 31 6.09 -11.48 -15.68
N THR A 32 5.06 -12.25 -15.30
CA THR A 32 3.72 -11.67 -15.18
C THR A 32 3.70 -10.62 -14.07
N ARG A 33 2.74 -9.68 -14.12
CA ARG A 33 2.58 -8.65 -13.07
C ARG A 33 2.47 -9.28 -11.68
N GLU A 34 1.70 -10.35 -11.55
CA GLU A 34 1.50 -11.06 -10.29
C GLU A 34 2.80 -11.71 -9.79
N ASP A 35 3.49 -12.48 -10.65
CA ASP A 35 4.74 -13.15 -10.29
C ASP A 35 5.85 -12.14 -9.94
N PHE A 36 5.89 -11.00 -10.64
CA PHE A 36 6.83 -9.91 -10.38
C PHE A 36 6.70 -9.37 -8.95
N TYR A 37 5.49 -9.01 -8.52
CA TYR A 37 5.28 -8.47 -7.18
C TYR A 37 5.40 -9.52 -6.07
N LEU A 38 5.06 -10.79 -6.37
CA LEU A 38 5.32 -11.89 -5.45
C LEU A 38 6.82 -12.10 -5.21
N LEU A 39 7.63 -12.07 -6.27
CA LEU A 39 9.09 -12.13 -6.17
C LEU A 39 9.65 -10.92 -5.40
N LEU A 40 9.10 -9.72 -5.65
CA LEU A 40 9.51 -8.49 -5.00
C LEU A 40 9.24 -8.56 -3.49
N LEU A 41 8.04 -8.96 -3.08
CA LEU A 41 7.72 -9.17 -1.66
C LEU A 41 8.60 -10.22 -1.00
N THR A 42 8.95 -11.29 -1.72
CA THR A 42 9.84 -12.33 -1.19
C THR A 42 11.21 -11.74 -0.86
N LYS A 43 11.76 -10.88 -1.73
CA LYS A 43 13.03 -10.19 -1.46
C LYS A 43 12.95 -9.23 -0.29
N LEU A 44 11.87 -8.45 -0.19
CA LEU A 44 11.68 -7.57 0.95
C LEU A 44 11.62 -8.38 2.25
N LYS A 45 10.95 -9.55 2.24
CA LYS A 45 10.93 -10.48 3.37
C LYS A 45 12.31 -11.00 3.75
N ASP A 46 13.15 -11.33 2.77
CA ASP A 46 14.51 -11.82 3.02
C ASP A 46 15.40 -10.79 3.75
N GLU A 47 15.12 -9.48 3.61
CA GLU A 47 15.87 -8.40 4.25
C GLU A 47 15.24 -7.92 5.58
N SER A 48 14.11 -8.52 6.00
CA SER A 48 13.27 -7.99 7.09
C SER A 48 13.84 -8.18 8.50
N ASP A 49 14.82 -9.06 8.68
CA ASP A 49 15.51 -9.25 9.96
C ASP A 49 16.28 -7.98 10.40
N ASN A 50 16.63 -7.12 9.44
CA ASN A 50 17.26 -5.83 9.69
C ASN A 50 16.56 -4.74 8.88
N TYR A 51 15.79 -3.90 9.56
CA TYR A 51 15.04 -2.82 8.91
C TYR A 51 15.90 -1.87 8.06
N SER A 52 17.17 -1.64 8.43
CA SER A 52 18.07 -0.82 7.60
C SER A 52 18.39 -1.48 6.26
N ASP A 53 18.53 -2.81 6.24
CA ASP A 53 18.77 -3.58 5.01
C ASP A 53 17.51 -3.63 4.15
N LEU A 54 16.34 -3.83 4.77
CA LEU A 54 15.03 -3.70 4.13
C LEU A 54 14.83 -2.31 3.49
N GLN A 55 15.12 -1.24 4.23
CA GLN A 55 14.99 0.13 3.73
C GLN A 55 15.95 0.38 2.55
N ALA A 56 17.20 -0.06 2.65
CA ALA A 56 18.16 0.02 1.54
C ALA A 56 17.64 -0.73 0.31
N LYS A 57 17.08 -1.94 0.49
CA LYS A 57 16.46 -2.71 -0.59
C LYS A 57 15.28 -1.97 -1.21
N CYS A 58 14.41 -1.34 -0.40
CA CYS A 58 13.31 -0.51 -0.90
C CYS A 58 13.81 0.64 -1.78
N PHE A 59 14.90 1.32 -1.40
CA PHE A 59 15.52 2.35 -2.24
C PHE A 59 16.07 1.77 -3.56
N ASP A 60 16.71 0.61 -3.51
CA ASP A 60 17.26 -0.04 -4.72
C ASP A 60 16.17 -0.42 -5.72
N ILE A 61 15.01 -0.93 -5.23
CA ILE A 61 13.91 -1.42 -6.08
C ILE A 61 12.90 -0.34 -6.46
N GLN A 62 13.03 0.89 -5.98
CA GLN A 62 12.06 1.96 -6.22
C GLN A 62 11.78 2.18 -7.71
N ASP A 63 12.82 2.17 -8.55
CA ASP A 63 12.64 2.33 -10.00
C ASP A 63 11.95 1.12 -10.65
N ALA A 64 12.13 -0.08 -10.08
CA ALA A 64 11.52 -1.31 -10.58
C ALA A 64 10.06 -1.44 -10.14
N ILE A 65 9.69 -0.89 -8.97
CA ILE A 65 8.34 -1.04 -8.44
C ILE A 65 7.29 -0.37 -9.32
N ASP A 66 7.68 0.65 -10.07
CA ASP A 66 6.84 1.40 -11.00
C ASP A 66 6.83 0.84 -12.43
N TYR A 67 7.50 -0.30 -12.66
CA TYR A 67 7.51 -0.96 -13.97
C TYR A 67 6.08 -1.25 -14.49
N TYR A 68 5.19 -1.71 -13.61
CA TYR A 68 3.77 -1.89 -13.90
C TYR A 68 2.96 -0.71 -13.36
N SER A 69 2.51 0.21 -14.23
CA SER A 69 1.75 1.37 -13.78
C SER A 69 0.45 0.99 -13.06
N ILE A 70 0.09 1.79 -12.05
CA ILE A 70 -1.25 1.77 -11.46
C ILE A 70 -2.21 2.45 -12.43
N PRO A 71 -3.41 1.90 -12.67
CA PRO A 71 -4.43 2.59 -13.46
C PRO A 71 -4.85 3.91 -12.79
N ASP A 72 -4.80 5.02 -13.53
CA ASP A 72 -5.17 6.36 -13.02
C ASP A 72 -6.68 6.53 -12.75
N THR A 73 -7.50 5.53 -13.09
CA THR A 73 -8.96 5.59 -12.97
C THR A 73 -9.48 4.33 -12.31
N ILE A 74 -10.45 4.52 -11.41
CA ILE A 74 -11.25 3.44 -10.83
C ILE A 74 -12.02 2.77 -11.97
N SER A 75 -11.86 1.46 -12.09
CA SER A 75 -12.45 0.69 -13.19
C SER A 75 -13.74 -0.05 -12.80
N THR A 76 -14.00 -0.16 -11.51
CA THR A 76 -15.12 -0.94 -10.99
C THR A 76 -16.39 -0.11 -10.88
N ILE A 77 -17.47 -0.67 -11.42
CA ILE A 77 -18.84 -0.24 -11.17
C ILE A 77 -19.43 -1.23 -10.17
N PHE A 78 -20.19 -0.74 -9.20
CA PHE A 78 -20.88 -1.62 -8.25
C PHE A 78 -21.85 -2.56 -9.00
N ASP A 79 -21.62 -3.86 -8.87
CA ASP A 79 -22.46 -4.93 -9.40
C ASP A 79 -22.93 -5.85 -8.26
N GLN A 80 -24.26 -5.94 -8.05
CA GLN A 80 -24.86 -6.78 -7.00
C GLN A 80 -24.69 -8.30 -7.23
N THR A 81 -24.25 -8.71 -8.42
CA THR A 81 -23.94 -10.12 -8.71
C THR A 81 -22.52 -10.51 -8.29
N ILE A 82 -21.66 -9.52 -8.07
CA ILE A 82 -20.25 -9.68 -7.70
C ILE A 82 -20.00 -9.20 -6.27
N HIS A 83 -20.63 -8.09 -5.89
CA HIS A 83 -20.45 -7.43 -4.59
C HIS A 83 -21.64 -7.69 -3.68
N VAL A 84 -21.35 -7.87 -2.39
CA VAL A 84 -22.34 -8.01 -1.33
C VAL A 84 -22.43 -6.68 -0.58
N VAL A 85 -23.66 -6.19 -0.37
CA VAL A 85 -23.89 -4.97 0.42
C VAL A 85 -23.68 -5.28 1.89
N ASP A 86 -22.88 -4.46 2.58
CA ASP A 86 -22.76 -4.51 4.03
C ASP A 86 -23.92 -3.73 4.67
N GLU A 87 -24.99 -4.44 4.98
CA GLU A 87 -26.20 -3.86 5.59
C GLU A 87 -25.93 -3.22 6.96
N GLN A 88 -24.96 -3.75 7.73
CA GLN A 88 -24.60 -3.17 9.02
C GLN A 88 -23.89 -1.82 8.82
N ALA A 89 -22.97 -1.74 7.86
CA ALA A 89 -22.33 -0.49 7.49
C ALA A 89 -23.33 0.54 6.93
N VAL A 90 -24.35 0.10 6.18
CA VAL A 90 -25.46 0.98 5.73
C VAL A 90 -26.17 1.62 6.92
N GLU A 91 -26.54 0.83 7.94
CA GLU A 91 -27.19 1.35 9.14
C GLU A 91 -26.28 2.33 9.90
N LEU A 92 -25.00 1.99 10.06
CA LEU A 92 -24.02 2.83 10.75
C LEU A 92 -23.79 4.17 10.02
N LEU A 93 -23.67 4.15 8.69
CA LEU A 93 -23.53 5.37 7.90
C LEU A 93 -24.74 6.29 8.06
N GLN A 94 -25.96 5.74 8.04
CA GLN A 94 -27.19 6.52 8.19
C GLN A 94 -27.35 7.13 9.59
N GLN A 95 -26.90 6.42 10.61
CA GLN A 95 -27.02 6.88 12.00
C GLN A 95 -25.95 7.90 12.37
N GLN A 96 -24.77 7.82 11.76
CA GLN A 96 -23.57 8.48 12.28
C GLN A 96 -22.89 9.44 11.31
N THR A 97 -23.30 9.49 10.05
CA THR A 97 -22.73 10.38 9.04
C THR A 97 -23.80 11.21 8.34
N THR A 98 -23.38 12.25 7.61
CA THR A 98 -24.28 13.04 6.74
C THR A 98 -24.30 12.54 5.29
N ILE A 99 -23.63 11.42 5.00
CA ILE A 99 -23.52 10.89 3.64
C ILE A 99 -24.87 10.29 3.25
N SER A 100 -25.37 10.68 2.06
CA SER A 100 -26.61 10.10 1.56
C SER A 100 -26.40 8.63 1.21
N LYS A 101 -27.37 7.78 1.54
CA LYS A 101 -27.42 6.38 1.09
C LYS A 101 -27.44 6.22 -0.43
N ASP A 102 -27.79 7.29 -1.16
CA ASP A 102 -27.84 7.28 -2.61
C ASP A 102 -26.47 7.64 -3.23
N ASP A 103 -25.53 8.14 -2.42
CA ASP A 103 -24.19 8.57 -2.86
C ASP A 103 -23.12 7.50 -2.65
N VAL A 104 -23.37 6.51 -1.77
CA VAL A 104 -22.42 5.44 -1.43
C VAL A 104 -23.10 4.09 -1.28
N VAL A 105 -22.38 3.02 -1.61
CA VAL A 105 -22.81 1.64 -1.40
C VAL A 105 -21.73 0.92 -0.58
N PRO A 106 -21.96 0.64 0.71
CA PRO A 106 -21.03 -0.16 1.51
C PRO A 106 -20.96 -1.57 0.97
N VAL A 107 -19.74 -2.06 0.74
CA VAL A 107 -19.48 -3.40 0.21
C VAL A 107 -18.72 -4.21 1.25
N GLU A 108 -19.18 -5.44 1.47
CA GLU A 108 -18.50 -6.39 2.36
C GLU A 108 -17.14 -6.81 1.76
N VAL A 109 -16.11 -6.80 2.59
CA VAL A 109 -14.76 -7.29 2.26
C VAL A 109 -14.36 -8.41 3.22
N ALA A 110 -13.44 -9.26 2.79
CA ALA A 110 -12.91 -10.32 3.65
C ALA A 110 -12.22 -9.72 4.89
N GLY A 111 -12.68 -10.12 6.09
CA GLY A 111 -12.12 -9.72 7.38
C GLY A 111 -10.94 -10.60 7.83
N ASP A 112 -9.91 -10.76 7.00
CA ASP A 112 -8.80 -11.69 7.20
C ASP A 112 -7.48 -11.01 7.61
N GLY A 113 -7.53 -9.78 8.13
CA GLY A 113 -6.37 -8.95 8.43
C GLY A 113 -5.89 -8.13 7.23
N ASP A 114 -6.09 -8.59 6.00
CA ASP A 114 -5.72 -7.85 4.78
C ASP A 114 -6.91 -7.03 4.22
N CYS A 115 -7.93 -6.80 5.04
CA CYS A 115 -9.20 -6.18 4.63
C CYS A 115 -9.01 -4.81 3.96
N LEU A 116 -8.03 -4.01 4.36
CA LEU A 116 -7.74 -2.74 3.70
C LEU A 116 -7.25 -2.93 2.26
N PHE A 117 -6.38 -3.90 2.02
CA PHE A 117 -5.93 -4.23 0.66
C PHE A 117 -7.08 -4.82 -0.17
N HIS A 118 -7.93 -5.66 0.42
CA HIS A 118 -9.16 -6.14 -0.23
C HIS A 118 -10.07 -4.97 -0.64
N THR A 119 -10.25 -3.98 0.23
CA THR A 119 -11.04 -2.76 -0.06
C THR A 119 -10.49 -2.01 -1.26
N ILE A 120 -9.17 -1.75 -1.34
CA ILE A 120 -8.59 -1.07 -2.50
C ILE A 120 -8.77 -1.88 -3.78
N ARG A 121 -8.67 -3.21 -3.71
CA ARG A 121 -8.87 -4.10 -4.87
C ARG A 121 -10.28 -4.08 -5.41
N ILE A 122 -11.29 -3.72 -4.62
CA ILE A 122 -12.64 -3.47 -5.15
C ILE A 122 -12.57 -2.39 -6.23
N PHE A 123 -11.82 -1.31 -6.01
CA PHE A 123 -11.69 -0.21 -6.97
C PHE A 123 -10.69 -0.51 -8.10
N TYR A 124 -9.67 -1.33 -7.81
CA TYR A 124 -8.58 -1.68 -8.71
C TYR A 124 -8.40 -3.20 -8.85
N PRO A 125 -9.34 -3.91 -9.52
CA PRO A 125 -9.39 -5.37 -9.53
C PRO A 125 -8.20 -6.05 -10.24
N THR A 126 -7.49 -5.31 -11.10
CA THR A 126 -6.30 -5.81 -11.81
C THR A 126 -5.03 -5.76 -10.96
N ILE A 127 -5.07 -5.10 -9.81
CA ILE A 127 -3.94 -5.01 -8.88
C ILE A 127 -4.06 -6.16 -7.86
N SER A 128 -2.96 -6.89 -7.65
CA SER A 128 -2.92 -7.94 -6.63
C SER A 128 -2.72 -7.35 -5.23
N MET A 129 -3.07 -8.10 -4.19
CA MET A 129 -2.76 -7.67 -2.82
C MET A 129 -1.26 -7.57 -2.60
N ASP A 130 -0.49 -8.48 -3.21
CA ASP A 130 0.96 -8.51 -3.11
C ASP A 130 1.59 -7.25 -3.71
N GLU A 131 1.04 -6.75 -4.83
CA GLU A 131 1.45 -5.48 -5.40
C GLU A 131 1.16 -4.30 -4.46
N LEU A 132 -0.07 -4.18 -3.94
CA LEU A 132 -0.41 -3.09 -3.02
C LEU A 132 0.48 -3.11 -1.78
N ARG A 133 0.73 -4.30 -1.23
CA ARG A 133 1.59 -4.48 -0.07
C ARG A 133 3.04 -4.10 -0.38
N ALA A 134 3.60 -4.59 -1.49
CA ALA A 134 4.96 -4.25 -1.93
C ALA A 134 5.14 -2.74 -2.07
N ARG A 135 4.22 -2.09 -2.79
CA ARG A 135 4.23 -0.65 -3.00
C ARG A 135 4.12 0.12 -1.69
N CYS A 136 3.25 -0.34 -0.79
CA CYS A 136 3.09 0.26 0.53
C CYS A 136 4.35 0.17 1.38
N ILE A 137 5.02 -0.99 1.39
CA ILE A 137 6.28 -1.17 2.12
C ILE A 137 7.36 -0.26 1.55
N CYS A 138 7.53 -0.22 0.23
CA CYS A 138 8.53 0.64 -0.39
C CYS A 138 8.25 2.11 -0.07
N GLU A 139 7.02 2.58 -0.28
CA GLU A 139 6.61 3.95 0.00
C GLU A 139 6.90 4.37 1.46
N LEU A 140 6.53 3.53 2.42
CA LEU A 140 6.77 3.79 3.84
C LEU A 140 8.27 3.78 4.19
N CYS A 141 9.04 2.83 3.65
CA CYS A 141 10.47 2.74 3.87
C CYS A 141 11.24 3.93 3.28
N THR A 142 10.94 4.30 2.03
CA THR A 142 11.67 5.37 1.32
C THR A 142 11.34 6.75 1.86
N HIS A 143 10.16 6.93 2.44
CA HIS A 143 9.66 8.20 2.96
C HIS A 143 9.40 8.15 4.48
N GLU A 144 10.15 7.34 5.22
CA GLU A 144 9.94 7.10 6.66
C GLU A 144 9.78 8.39 7.48
N GLN A 145 10.68 9.37 7.31
CA GLN A 145 10.64 10.63 8.05
C GLN A 145 9.37 11.45 7.79
N TYR A 146 8.83 11.36 6.57
CA TYR A 146 7.58 12.02 6.21
C TYR A 146 6.41 11.36 6.94
N TYR A 147 6.34 10.03 6.97
CA TYR A 147 5.29 9.30 7.68
C TYR A 147 5.37 9.45 9.20
N GLU A 148 6.57 9.48 9.80
CA GLU A 148 6.72 9.81 11.22
C GLU A 148 6.20 11.22 11.53
N THR A 149 6.51 12.19 10.65
CA THR A 149 6.01 13.56 10.80
C THR A 149 4.48 13.63 10.72
N ILE A 150 3.87 12.90 9.77
CA ILE A 150 2.41 12.80 9.66
C ILE A 150 1.82 12.18 10.91
N LYS A 151 2.41 11.09 11.40
CA LYS A 151 1.93 10.36 12.58
C LYS A 151 1.80 11.28 13.78
N THR A 152 2.86 12.04 14.07
CA THR A 152 2.88 13.02 15.16
C THR A 152 1.93 14.20 14.89
N LYS A 153 1.94 14.77 13.67
CA LYS A 153 1.15 15.97 13.35
C LYS A 153 -0.36 15.70 13.42
N MET A 154 -0.78 14.51 13.01
CA MET A 154 -2.19 14.10 12.98
C MET A 154 -2.62 13.43 14.29
N ASN A 155 -1.71 13.29 15.27
CA ASN A 155 -1.91 12.54 16.51
C ASN A 155 -2.33 11.08 16.29
N PHE A 156 -1.85 10.47 15.21
CA PHE A 156 -2.09 9.06 14.93
C PHE A 156 -1.42 8.14 15.95
N ASP A 157 -0.37 8.62 16.63
CA ASP A 157 0.22 7.99 17.82
C ASP A 157 -0.80 7.64 18.93
N LEU A 158 -1.96 8.30 18.95
CA LEU A 158 -3.02 8.02 19.93
C LEU A 158 -3.84 6.78 19.56
N VAL A 159 -3.82 6.36 18.30
CA VAL A 159 -4.60 5.22 17.77
C VAL A 159 -3.69 4.03 17.45
N ASP A 160 -2.48 4.29 16.97
CA ASP A 160 -1.45 3.31 16.65
C ASP A 160 -0.11 3.85 17.16
N ASP A 161 0.39 3.28 18.27
CA ASP A 161 1.62 3.71 18.93
C ASP A 161 2.89 3.13 18.30
N GLU A 162 2.75 2.31 17.27
CA GLU A 162 3.85 1.69 16.54
C GLU A 162 4.67 2.72 15.75
N SER A 163 5.99 2.53 15.70
CA SER A 163 6.86 3.28 14.79
C SER A 163 6.55 2.93 13.32
N VAL A 164 6.97 3.76 12.36
CA VAL A 164 6.86 3.43 10.93
C VAL A 164 7.57 2.11 10.63
N GLN A 165 8.73 1.88 11.26
CA GLN A 165 9.47 0.63 11.14
C GLN A 165 8.64 -0.58 11.61
N ASP A 166 8.07 -0.52 12.81
CA ASP A 166 7.28 -1.63 13.36
C ASP A 166 6.05 -1.90 12.49
N HIS A 167 5.39 -0.84 12.02
CA HIS A 167 4.27 -0.93 11.09
C HIS A 167 4.66 -1.61 9.78
N VAL A 168 5.80 -1.23 9.18
CA VAL A 168 6.33 -1.86 7.96
C VAL A 168 6.57 -3.36 8.18
N LEU A 169 7.26 -3.73 9.25
CA LEU A 169 7.58 -5.13 9.56
C LEU A 169 6.32 -5.96 9.83
N ARG A 170 5.27 -5.34 10.39
CA ARG A 170 3.96 -5.97 10.55
C ARG A 170 3.30 -6.22 9.19
N ILE A 171 3.09 -5.18 8.38
CA ILE A 171 2.33 -5.30 7.11
C ILE A 171 3.06 -6.09 6.03
N LEU A 172 4.35 -6.37 6.22
CA LEU A 172 5.12 -7.29 5.39
C LEU A 172 4.54 -8.70 5.37
N ASN A 173 3.90 -9.11 6.46
CA ASN A 173 3.28 -10.42 6.60
C ASN A 173 1.81 -10.38 6.16
N ASN A 174 1.34 -11.50 5.59
CA ASN A 174 -0.06 -11.64 5.20
C ASN A 174 -0.94 -11.74 6.46
N HIS A 175 -2.21 -11.39 6.32
CA HIS A 175 -3.21 -11.47 7.39
C HIS A 175 -2.89 -10.62 8.63
N GLN A 176 -2.12 -9.55 8.44
CA GLN A 176 -1.86 -8.57 9.49
C GLN A 176 -2.74 -7.36 9.25
N TYR A 177 -3.56 -7.02 10.25
CA TYR A 177 -4.30 -5.76 10.23
C TYR A 177 -3.34 -4.62 9.92
N THR A 178 -3.79 -3.67 9.11
CA THR A 178 -3.03 -2.50 8.69
C THR A 178 -3.48 -1.27 9.49
N GLY A 179 -2.55 -0.43 9.92
CA GLY A 179 -2.84 0.86 10.59
C GLY A 179 -3.05 2.04 9.64
N VAL A 180 -3.27 3.22 10.21
CA VAL A 180 -3.55 4.51 9.51
C VAL A 180 -2.45 4.96 8.56
N LEU A 181 -1.19 4.58 8.82
CA LEU A 181 -0.08 4.87 7.91
C LEU A 181 -0.25 4.18 6.56
N THR A 182 -0.91 3.03 6.53
CA THR A 182 -1.24 2.31 5.29
C THR A 182 -2.27 3.08 4.46
N PHE A 183 -3.25 3.73 5.09
CA PHE A 183 -4.20 4.60 4.37
C PHE A 183 -3.47 5.78 3.71
N ALA A 184 -2.58 6.42 4.46
CA ALA A 184 -1.75 7.52 3.93
C ALA A 184 -0.91 7.05 2.74
N ALA A 185 -0.14 5.96 2.91
CA ALA A 185 0.70 5.41 1.85
C ALA A 185 -0.12 4.96 0.63
N LEU A 186 -1.25 4.28 0.84
CA LEU A 186 -2.12 3.86 -0.25
C LEU A 186 -2.68 5.06 -1.03
N SER A 187 -3.04 6.15 -0.35
CA SER A 187 -3.52 7.37 -1.03
C SER A 187 -2.46 7.94 -1.97
N THR A 188 -1.20 8.00 -1.53
CA THR A 188 -0.05 8.36 -2.35
C THR A 188 0.17 7.38 -3.50
N ILE A 189 0.14 6.08 -3.24
CA ILE A 189 0.40 5.04 -4.24
C ILE A 189 -0.63 5.07 -5.38
N ILE A 190 -1.93 5.14 -5.04
CA ILE A 190 -3.00 5.19 -6.05
C ILE A 190 -3.24 6.60 -6.60
N GLN A 191 -2.54 7.61 -6.06
CA GLN A 191 -2.67 9.03 -6.42
C GLN A 191 -4.13 9.52 -6.34
N GLN A 192 -4.89 9.03 -5.35
CA GLN A 192 -6.27 9.44 -5.07
C GLN A 192 -6.45 9.68 -3.57
N PRO A 193 -7.27 10.67 -3.18
CA PRO A 193 -7.65 10.82 -1.79
C PRO A 193 -8.40 9.58 -1.29
N ILE A 194 -8.12 9.18 -0.04
CA ILE A 194 -8.87 8.12 0.65
C ILE A 194 -9.54 8.75 1.86
N GLU A 195 -10.87 8.76 1.88
CA GLU A 195 -11.64 9.17 3.04
C GLU A 195 -11.98 7.93 3.86
N SER A 196 -11.64 7.96 5.14
CA SER A 196 -11.98 6.90 6.08
C SER A 196 -13.13 7.32 6.97
N ILE A 197 -14.03 6.37 7.22
CA ILE A 197 -15.23 6.57 8.03
C ILE A 197 -15.29 5.45 9.06
N TYR A 198 -15.21 5.86 10.31
CA TYR A 198 -15.23 5.07 11.51
C TYR A 198 -16.44 5.51 12.33
N PRO A 199 -17.49 4.69 12.38
CA PRO A 199 -18.62 4.97 13.24
C PRO A 199 -18.19 4.88 14.71
N SER A 200 -18.61 5.85 15.52
CA SER A 200 -18.54 5.82 16.98
C SER A 200 -19.22 4.55 17.50
N VAL A 201 -18.42 3.61 18.03
CA VAL A 201 -18.92 2.35 18.60
C VAL A 201 -19.13 2.46 20.12
N ASN A 202 -18.46 3.42 20.77
CA ASN A 202 -18.50 3.65 22.22
C ASN A 202 -18.61 5.15 22.54
N GLU A 203 -18.95 5.51 23.80
CA GLU A 203 -19.05 6.91 24.26
C GLU A 203 -17.72 7.69 24.19
N ASN A 204 -16.57 7.00 24.10
CA ASN A 204 -15.25 7.60 23.88
C ASN A 204 -14.94 7.70 22.38
N ASP A 205 -15.35 8.82 21.79
CA ASP A 205 -15.35 9.11 20.35
C ASP A 205 -14.07 9.80 19.83
N GLU A 206 -13.10 10.09 20.71
CA GLU A 206 -11.92 10.89 20.33
C GLU A 206 -11.04 10.20 19.29
N TYR A 207 -10.87 8.88 19.37
CA TYR A 207 -10.11 8.11 18.37
C TYR A 207 -10.85 8.00 17.04
N CYS A 208 -12.18 7.86 17.07
CA CYS A 208 -12.98 7.80 15.85
C CYS A 208 -12.89 9.13 15.08
N LYS A 209 -12.83 10.27 15.78
CA LYS A 209 -12.61 11.58 15.14
C LYS A 209 -11.25 11.70 14.45
N LEU A 210 -10.19 11.11 15.01
CA LEU A 210 -8.87 11.10 14.38
C LEU A 210 -8.86 10.22 13.13
N LEU A 211 -9.56 9.09 13.21
CA LEU A 211 -9.72 8.14 12.12
C LEU A 211 -10.72 8.60 11.05
N ASN A 212 -11.62 9.53 11.35
CA ASN A 212 -12.54 10.17 10.40
C ASN A 212 -11.84 11.33 9.69
N THR A 213 -10.98 10.99 8.73
CA THR A 213 -10.15 11.96 8.01
C THR A 213 -10.03 11.60 6.54
N THR A 214 -9.48 12.52 5.76
CA THR A 214 -9.12 12.30 4.36
C THR A 214 -7.61 12.28 4.23
N PHE A 215 -7.08 11.16 3.76
CA PHE A 215 -5.69 11.00 3.37
C PHE A 215 -5.53 11.49 1.94
N ILE A 216 -4.54 12.36 1.71
CA ILE A 216 -4.31 13.02 0.42
C ILE A 216 -2.90 12.61 -0.05
N PRO A 217 -2.71 12.33 -1.36
CA PRO A 217 -1.39 12.05 -1.95
C PRO A 217 -0.34 13.14 -1.70
#